data_AF-A0A9D4GND8-F1
#
_entry.id   AF-A0A9D4GND8-F1
#
_cell.length_a   1.000
_cell.length_b   1.000
_cell.length_c   1.000
_cell.angle_alpha   90.00
_cell.angle_beta   90.00
_cell.angle_gamma   90.00
#
_symmetry.space_group_name_H-M   'P 1'
#
loop_
_entity.id
_entity.type
_entity.pdbx_description
1 polymer ?
#
loop_
_entity_poly.entity_id
_entity_poly.type
_entity_poly.pdbx_seq_one_letter_code
_entity_poly.pdbx_strand_id
1 'polypeptide(L)'
;MKIHSVLIIVAVTTLVSHVSANEDDRARKYLEGLNGYNKRAEHINYLFFLKTWDFNTNMTEYNKKQMTEANVQRSHFNKKEASKAAKLDISAMTNASLIRQINKILDVGISGYKDSDVLRKIAEIEANMTDIYGKAKWCKTPTECLQLEPGLTEIITNSRNYDELRDAWKGWRDVSGKMMRSMYQEMVMLMNRAIKAGGKYADMGTYYRSWYEDPEFENDVRKLFDQLAPLYDELHAYVRRKLRTHYGAKHFPSSGHIPAHLFGDMWAQSWVNIYNLLEPYPGKGSQDLTKAMIHQKYNVTHVFRVAEEFFVSIGMQPMPDSFWTKSMLVKPEGREVVCGGEAVDMFNGTDFRVRMCTVVTGDSLSTIHHEMGHVQYYIEYNHQPFLFRNIPNPGFDEGVADIVSLSFLTPEHLKLIGLIQELPRGTEGDINFLMKMALEKVAFLPFSYLVDQWRWSVFRGETSPSNYNKAWWDLRCKYQGISPPVARSEQDFDPGAKLHITDNTQYIGYFVSYVLQFQFQHALCQVMNNTRPLHRCDIYNSKIAGDRL
;
A
#
# COMPACT_ATOMS: atom_id res chain seq x y z
N MET A 1 -21.03 2.41 -63.41
CA MET A 1 -20.59 3.09 -62.16
C MET A 1 -20.51 2.19 -60.92
N LYS A 2 -21.29 1.10 -60.77
CA LYS A 2 -21.27 0.29 -59.53
C LYS A 2 -20.06 -0.66 -59.35
N ILE A 3 -19.39 -1.10 -60.42
CA ILE A 3 -18.28 -2.07 -60.34
C ILE A 3 -16.94 -1.41 -59.94
N HIS A 4 -16.68 -0.18 -60.39
CA HIS A 4 -15.47 0.55 -59.99
C HIS A 4 -15.48 0.94 -58.51
N SER A 5 -16.65 1.29 -57.94
CA SER A 5 -16.77 1.58 -56.51
C SER A 5 -16.51 0.34 -55.64
N VAL A 6 -16.95 -0.85 -56.06
CA VAL A 6 -16.71 -2.11 -55.32
C VAL A 6 -15.25 -2.54 -55.39
N LEU A 7 -14.59 -2.41 -56.55
CA LEU A 7 -13.16 -2.72 -56.71
C LEU A 7 -12.26 -1.77 -55.90
N ILE A 8 -12.59 -0.48 -55.85
CA ILE A 8 -11.86 0.49 -55.02
C ILE A 8 -12.05 0.17 -53.54
N ILE A 9 -13.26 -0.18 -53.11
CA ILE A 9 -13.53 -0.56 -51.71
C ILE A 9 -12.73 -1.83 -51.33
N VAL A 10 -12.72 -2.86 -52.19
CA VAL A 10 -11.96 -4.10 -51.93
C VAL A 10 -10.44 -3.86 -51.94
N ALA A 11 -9.91 -3.04 -52.84
CA ALA A 11 -8.48 -2.72 -52.88
C ALA A 11 -8.04 -1.85 -51.68
N VAL A 12 -8.90 -0.93 -51.23
CA VAL A 12 -8.62 -0.12 -50.03
C VAL A 12 -8.69 -0.99 -48.77
N THR A 13 -9.66 -1.90 -48.65
CA THR A 13 -9.74 -2.79 -47.48
C THR A 13 -8.60 -3.80 -47.41
N THR A 14 -8.10 -4.31 -48.54
CA THR A 14 -6.91 -5.19 -48.54
C THR A 14 -5.61 -4.44 -48.27
N LEU A 15 -5.46 -3.21 -48.74
CA LEU A 15 -4.29 -2.39 -48.44
C LEU A 15 -4.25 -2.00 -46.95
N VAL A 16 -5.39 -1.59 -46.39
CA VAL A 16 -5.51 -1.24 -44.96
C VAL A 16 -5.22 -2.45 -44.08
N SER A 17 -5.72 -3.64 -44.43
CA SER A 17 -5.45 -4.86 -43.66
C SER A 17 -4.00 -5.35 -43.77
N HIS A 18 -3.33 -5.12 -44.90
CA HIS A 18 -1.89 -5.40 -45.04
C HIS A 18 -1.03 -4.42 -44.25
N VAL A 19 -1.36 -3.12 -44.24
CA VAL A 19 -0.64 -2.12 -43.45
C VAL A 19 -0.81 -2.39 -41.95
N SER A 20 -2.02 -2.75 -41.50
CA SER A 20 -2.27 -3.03 -40.09
C SER A 20 -1.57 -4.31 -39.59
N ALA A 21 -1.61 -5.38 -40.39
CA ALA A 21 -0.90 -6.62 -40.08
C ALA A 21 0.62 -6.38 -39.96
N ASN A 22 1.18 -5.52 -40.81
CA ASN A 22 2.61 -5.17 -40.77
C ASN A 22 2.98 -4.38 -39.50
N GLU A 23 2.15 -3.44 -39.05
CA GLU A 23 2.46 -2.63 -37.87
C GLU A 23 2.30 -3.44 -36.56
N ASP A 24 1.28 -4.30 -36.46
CA ASP A 24 1.14 -5.22 -35.34
C ASP A 24 2.34 -6.19 -35.26
N ASP A 25 2.85 -6.69 -36.39
CA ASP A 25 4.04 -7.54 -36.42
C ASP A 25 5.33 -6.77 -36.03
N ARG A 26 5.47 -5.50 -36.45
CA ARG A 26 6.57 -4.63 -35.99
C ARG A 26 6.53 -4.43 -34.49
N ALA A 27 5.36 -4.14 -33.93
CA ALA A 27 5.16 -3.97 -32.48
C ALA A 27 5.45 -5.27 -31.72
N ARG A 28 4.96 -6.42 -32.21
CA ARG A 28 5.25 -7.73 -31.62
C ARG A 28 6.75 -8.03 -31.62
N LYS A 29 7.44 -7.80 -32.75
CA LYS A 29 8.91 -7.99 -32.82
C LYS A 29 9.66 -7.08 -31.87
N TYR A 30 9.20 -5.83 -31.71
CA TYR A 30 9.78 -4.88 -30.76
C TYR A 30 9.61 -5.36 -29.30
N LEU A 31 8.44 -5.89 -28.94
CA LEU A 31 8.12 -6.34 -27.58
C LEU A 31 8.76 -7.69 -27.23
N GLU A 32 8.57 -8.68 -28.10
CA GLU A 32 8.78 -10.11 -27.83
C GLU A 32 10.00 -10.72 -28.54
N GLY A 33 10.68 -9.96 -29.41
CA GLY A 33 11.85 -10.45 -30.13
C GLY A 33 12.94 -11.02 -29.21
N LEU A 34 13.91 -11.74 -29.78
CA LEU A 34 15.01 -12.36 -29.00
C LEU A 34 15.71 -11.35 -28.07
N ASN A 35 15.87 -10.12 -28.56
CA ASN A 35 16.22 -8.93 -27.80
C ASN A 35 15.05 -7.93 -27.88
N GLY A 36 13.88 -8.32 -27.40
CA GLY A 36 12.68 -7.47 -27.32
C GLY A 36 12.70 -6.57 -26.08
N TYR A 37 11.74 -5.66 -26.00
CA TYR A 37 11.52 -4.80 -24.83
C TYR A 37 11.35 -5.63 -23.56
N ASN A 38 10.52 -6.69 -23.58
CA ASN A 38 10.15 -7.45 -22.38
C ASN A 38 11.37 -8.00 -21.64
N LYS A 39 12.27 -8.73 -22.33
CA LYS A 39 13.49 -9.29 -21.72
C LYS A 39 14.45 -8.24 -21.17
N ARG A 40 14.60 -7.10 -21.87
CA ARG A 40 15.46 -6.02 -21.38
C ARG A 40 14.86 -5.34 -20.16
N ALA A 41 13.54 -5.15 -20.15
CA ALA A 41 12.82 -4.52 -19.06
C ALA A 41 12.84 -5.42 -17.81
N GLU A 42 12.65 -6.73 -17.95
CA GLU A 42 12.86 -7.71 -16.88
C GLU A 42 14.24 -7.58 -16.26
N HIS A 43 15.30 -7.58 -17.07
CA HIS A 43 16.67 -7.47 -16.59
C HIS A 43 16.95 -6.15 -15.84
N ILE A 44 16.57 -5.01 -16.43
CA ILE A 44 16.79 -3.69 -15.82
C ILE A 44 16.00 -3.54 -14.51
N ASN A 45 14.77 -4.05 -14.45
CA ASN A 45 13.98 -3.99 -13.22
C ASN A 45 14.52 -4.95 -12.17
N TYR A 46 14.92 -6.17 -12.51
CA TYR A 46 15.59 -7.09 -11.59
C TYR A 46 16.82 -6.45 -10.94
N LEU A 47 17.68 -5.79 -11.72
CA LEU A 47 18.84 -5.08 -11.17
C LEU A 47 18.44 -3.95 -10.23
N PHE A 48 17.44 -3.15 -10.60
CA PHE A 48 16.93 -2.07 -9.76
C PHE A 48 16.38 -2.61 -8.43
N PHE A 49 15.44 -3.56 -8.47
CA PHE A 49 14.84 -4.13 -7.27
C PHE A 49 15.85 -4.88 -6.39
N LEU A 50 16.87 -5.51 -6.99
CA LEU A 50 17.97 -6.08 -6.22
C LEU A 50 18.74 -5.02 -5.42
N LYS A 51 19.05 -3.85 -6.02
CA LYS A 51 19.74 -2.76 -5.31
C LYS A 51 18.87 -2.07 -4.28
N THR A 52 17.57 -1.92 -4.57
CA THR A 52 16.59 -1.43 -3.61
C THR A 52 16.47 -2.38 -2.41
N TRP A 53 16.42 -3.69 -2.65
CA TRP A 53 16.42 -4.71 -1.61
C TRP A 53 17.68 -4.65 -0.74
N ASP A 54 18.86 -4.57 -1.37
CA ASP A 54 20.15 -4.47 -0.66
C ASP A 54 20.20 -3.24 0.26
N PHE A 55 19.67 -2.09 -0.18
CA PHE A 55 19.59 -0.88 0.65
C PHE A 55 18.57 -1.03 1.79
N ASN A 56 17.34 -1.43 1.49
CA ASN A 56 16.27 -1.50 2.48
C ASN A 56 16.52 -2.57 3.56
N THR A 57 17.33 -3.59 3.28
CA THR A 57 17.72 -4.65 4.22
C THR A 57 19.15 -4.47 4.80
N ASN A 58 19.87 -3.43 4.38
CA ASN A 58 21.18 -3.05 4.91
C ASN A 58 21.52 -1.59 4.54
N MET A 59 21.07 -0.65 5.36
CA MET A 59 21.10 0.79 5.04
C MET A 59 22.48 1.43 5.22
N THR A 60 23.36 1.21 4.24
CA THR A 60 24.69 1.81 4.15
C THR A 60 24.76 2.88 3.06
N GLU A 61 25.69 3.83 3.17
CA GLU A 61 25.92 4.82 2.10
C GLU A 61 26.28 4.18 0.76
N TYR A 62 27.01 3.05 0.80
CA TYR A 62 27.31 2.27 -0.39
C TYR A 62 26.04 1.73 -1.06
N ASN A 63 25.18 1.03 -0.31
CA ASN A 63 23.94 0.48 -0.87
C ASN A 63 22.98 1.58 -1.34
N LYS A 64 22.89 2.69 -0.61
CA LYS A 64 22.11 3.87 -1.00
C LYS A 64 22.55 4.41 -2.36
N LYS A 65 23.86 4.54 -2.57
CA LYS A 65 24.44 4.97 -3.85
C LYS A 65 24.14 3.97 -4.96
N GLN A 66 24.30 2.67 -4.72
CA GLN A 66 24.00 1.62 -5.71
C GLN A 66 22.53 1.60 -6.13
N MET A 67 21.60 1.74 -5.17
CA MET A 67 20.16 1.86 -5.45
C MET A 67 19.86 3.09 -6.30
N THR A 68 20.42 4.24 -5.93
CA THR A 68 20.23 5.51 -6.66
C THR A 68 20.74 5.40 -8.11
N GLU A 69 21.94 4.83 -8.30
CA GLU A 69 22.52 4.59 -9.62
C GLU A 69 21.64 3.66 -10.47
N ALA A 70 21.14 2.57 -9.89
CA ALA A 70 20.23 1.66 -10.58
C ALA A 70 18.90 2.33 -10.96
N ASN A 71 18.34 3.21 -10.12
CA ASN A 71 17.12 3.95 -10.44
C ASN A 71 17.31 4.91 -11.63
N VAL A 72 18.46 5.59 -11.67
CA VAL A 72 18.82 6.47 -12.79
C VAL A 72 19.01 5.66 -14.07
N GLN A 73 19.68 4.51 -14.02
CA GLN A 73 19.82 3.61 -15.17
C GLN A 73 18.46 3.13 -15.70
N ARG A 74 17.54 2.76 -14.81
CA ARG A 74 16.16 2.39 -15.17
C ARG A 74 15.42 3.55 -15.83
N SER A 75 15.56 4.77 -15.30
CA SER A 75 14.95 5.97 -15.90
C SER A 75 15.47 6.24 -17.32
N HIS A 76 16.79 6.08 -17.54
CA HIS A 76 17.39 6.19 -18.88
C HIS A 76 16.87 5.11 -19.84
N PHE A 77 16.71 3.87 -19.35
CA PHE A 77 16.12 2.78 -20.13
C PHE A 77 14.69 3.14 -20.55
N ASN A 78 13.84 3.54 -19.61
CA ASN A 78 12.44 3.90 -19.89
C ASN A 78 12.35 4.99 -20.97
N LYS A 79 13.11 6.08 -20.82
CA LYS A 79 13.17 7.19 -21.80
C LYS A 79 13.60 6.73 -23.19
N LYS A 80 14.62 5.87 -23.26
CA LYS A 80 15.12 5.32 -24.52
C LYS A 80 14.09 4.44 -25.20
N GLU A 81 13.40 3.59 -24.45
CA GLU A 81 12.37 2.70 -24.99
C GLU A 81 11.11 3.47 -25.41
N ALA A 82 10.69 4.50 -24.67
CA ALA A 82 9.65 5.43 -25.13
C ALA A 82 9.99 6.06 -26.49
N SER A 83 11.25 6.51 -26.66
CA SER A 83 11.70 7.12 -27.91
C SER A 83 11.75 6.13 -29.09
N LYS A 84 11.92 4.83 -28.81
CA LYS A 84 11.82 3.76 -29.83
C LYS A 84 10.38 3.42 -30.15
N ALA A 85 9.55 3.28 -29.13
CA ALA A 85 8.13 2.98 -29.24
C ALA A 85 7.38 4.08 -30.02
N ALA A 86 7.79 5.35 -29.87
CA ALA A 86 7.21 6.49 -30.59
C ALA A 86 7.39 6.43 -32.12
N LYS A 87 8.19 5.49 -32.64
CA LYS A 87 8.37 5.25 -34.08
C LYS A 87 7.38 4.24 -34.66
N LEU A 88 6.55 3.63 -33.81
CA LEU A 88 5.45 2.77 -34.22
C LEU A 88 4.22 3.63 -34.51
N ASP A 89 3.48 3.29 -35.57
CA ASP A 89 2.22 3.95 -35.90
C ASP A 89 1.06 3.25 -35.18
N ILE A 90 0.76 3.72 -33.97
CA ILE A 90 -0.32 3.16 -33.15
C ILE A 90 -1.68 3.26 -33.86
N SER A 91 -1.87 4.25 -34.73
CA SER A 91 -3.13 4.42 -35.46
C SER A 91 -3.36 3.37 -36.55
N ALA A 92 -2.27 2.76 -37.03
CA ALA A 92 -2.30 1.65 -37.99
C ALA A 92 -2.41 0.27 -37.31
N MET A 93 -2.21 0.17 -35.99
CA MET A 93 -2.30 -1.09 -35.25
C MET A 93 -3.76 -1.51 -35.03
N THR A 94 -4.00 -2.83 -34.94
CA THR A 94 -5.35 -3.38 -34.68
C THR A 94 -5.41 -4.23 -33.41
N ASN A 95 -4.28 -4.74 -32.94
CA ASN A 95 -4.24 -5.56 -31.74
C ASN A 95 -4.28 -4.70 -30.47
N ALA A 96 -5.41 -4.73 -29.74
CA ALA A 96 -5.62 -3.95 -28.53
C ALA A 96 -4.57 -4.20 -27.42
N SER A 97 -4.08 -5.44 -27.28
CA SER A 97 -3.04 -5.79 -26.30
C SER A 97 -1.71 -5.13 -26.64
N LEU A 98 -1.29 -5.17 -27.92
CA LEU A 98 -0.08 -4.51 -28.38
C LEU A 98 -0.21 -2.98 -28.21
N ILE A 99 -1.34 -2.40 -28.61
CA ILE A 99 -1.63 -0.97 -28.45
C ILE A 99 -1.49 -0.55 -26.98
N ARG A 100 -2.08 -1.31 -26.05
CA ARG A 100 -1.99 -1.04 -24.60
C ARG A 100 -0.55 -1.11 -24.09
N GLN A 101 0.23 -2.11 -24.51
CA GLN A 101 1.64 -2.24 -24.14
C GLN A 101 2.46 -1.06 -24.66
N ILE A 102 2.31 -0.67 -25.93
CA ILE A 102 3.03 0.47 -26.51
C ILE A 102 2.64 1.77 -25.80
N ASN A 103 1.36 2.00 -25.52
CA ASN A 103 0.91 3.18 -24.76
C ASN A 103 1.52 3.25 -23.35
N LYS A 104 1.64 2.12 -22.64
CA LYS A 104 2.34 2.06 -21.33
C LYS A 104 3.82 2.40 -21.45
N ILE A 105 4.50 2.00 -22.54
CA ILE A 105 5.91 2.34 -22.78
C ILE A 105 6.10 3.81 -23.13
N LEU A 106 5.12 4.44 -23.78
CA LEU A 106 5.17 5.87 -24.09
C LEU A 106 4.94 6.74 -22.85
N ASP A 107 4.17 6.26 -21.88
CA ASP A 107 3.83 6.98 -20.66
C ASP A 107 4.85 6.75 -19.53
N VAL A 108 6.05 7.30 -19.70
CA VAL A 108 7.20 7.07 -18.79
C VAL A 108 7.25 7.99 -17.57
N GLY A 109 6.21 8.80 -17.33
CA GLY A 109 6.15 9.75 -16.21
C GLY A 109 7.39 10.65 -16.14
N ILE A 110 7.96 10.80 -14.94
CA ILE A 110 9.14 11.65 -14.73
C ILE A 110 10.36 11.17 -15.54
N SER A 111 10.47 9.87 -15.87
CA SER A 111 11.62 9.34 -16.62
C SER A 111 11.75 9.97 -18.01
N GLY A 112 10.67 10.51 -18.57
CA GLY A 112 10.67 11.23 -19.84
C GLY A 112 11.40 12.57 -19.81
N TYR A 113 11.73 13.10 -18.62
CA TYR A 113 12.33 14.41 -18.48
C TYR A 113 13.71 14.49 -19.15
N LYS A 114 13.98 15.64 -19.77
CA LYS A 114 15.17 15.81 -20.61
C LYS A 114 16.47 15.79 -19.82
N ASP A 115 16.43 16.35 -18.61
CA ASP A 115 17.58 16.57 -17.74
C ASP A 115 17.73 15.41 -16.74
N SER A 116 18.80 14.63 -16.91
CA SER A 116 19.08 13.46 -16.10
C SER A 116 19.64 13.80 -14.72
N ASP A 117 20.19 15.00 -14.53
CA ASP A 117 20.65 15.45 -13.21
C ASP A 117 19.46 15.74 -12.30
N VAL A 118 18.35 16.25 -12.86
CA VAL A 118 17.09 16.38 -12.12
C VAL A 118 16.53 15.02 -11.70
N LEU A 119 16.59 13.99 -12.57
CA LEU A 119 16.13 12.64 -12.22
C LEU A 119 16.99 12.01 -11.12
N ARG A 120 18.31 12.19 -11.21
CA ARG A 120 19.24 11.77 -10.16
C ARG A 120 18.92 12.48 -8.85
N LYS A 121 18.70 13.79 -8.88
CA LYS A 121 18.38 14.58 -7.69
C LYS A 121 17.08 14.12 -7.03
N ILE A 122 16.04 13.80 -7.79
CA ILE A 122 14.80 13.22 -7.26
C ILE A 122 15.11 11.89 -6.55
N ALA A 123 15.81 10.97 -7.21
CA ALA A 123 16.16 9.67 -6.63
C ALA A 123 17.03 9.79 -5.36
N GLU A 124 17.97 10.74 -5.31
CA GLU A 124 18.77 11.03 -4.13
C GLU A 124 17.94 11.60 -2.98
N ILE A 125 16.97 12.47 -3.28
CA ILE A 125 16.04 12.99 -2.28
C ILE A 125 15.20 11.86 -1.68
N GLU A 126 14.56 11.04 -2.52
CA GLU A 126 13.77 9.88 -2.07
C GLU A 126 14.61 8.94 -1.19
N ALA A 127 15.83 8.59 -1.65
CA ALA A 127 16.74 7.74 -0.88
C ALA A 127 17.14 8.34 0.47
N ASN A 128 17.38 9.65 0.54
CA ASN A 128 17.74 10.32 1.80
C ASN A 128 16.55 10.44 2.76
N MET A 129 15.34 10.68 2.25
CA MET A 129 14.13 10.67 3.10
C MET A 129 13.89 9.29 3.69
N THR A 130 14.01 8.22 2.88
CA THR A 130 13.94 6.83 3.36
C THR A 130 15.04 6.53 4.38
N ASP A 131 16.25 7.04 4.16
CA ASP A 131 17.36 6.90 5.11
C ASP A 131 17.06 7.53 6.48
N ILE A 132 16.52 8.75 6.47
CA ILE A 132 16.07 9.47 7.67
C ILE A 132 15.01 8.63 8.41
N TYR A 133 13.98 8.16 7.70
CA TYR A 133 12.88 7.41 8.32
C TYR A 133 13.37 6.09 8.91
N GLY A 134 14.14 5.30 8.17
CA GLY A 134 14.62 3.98 8.62
C GLY A 134 15.59 4.05 9.80
N LYS A 135 16.43 5.11 9.87
CA LYS A 135 17.43 5.29 10.94
C LYS A 135 16.94 6.15 12.11
N ALA A 136 15.76 6.76 12.01
CA ALA A 136 15.24 7.65 13.03
C ALA A 136 15.13 6.95 14.40
N LYS A 137 15.66 7.63 15.43
CA LYS A 137 15.65 7.18 16.83
C LYS A 137 15.22 8.32 17.73
N TRP A 138 14.19 8.09 18.53
CA TRP A 138 13.77 9.02 19.58
C TRP A 138 14.36 8.58 20.91
N CYS A 139 15.00 9.51 21.62
CA CYS A 139 15.65 9.22 22.89
C CYS A 139 14.78 9.71 24.07
N LYS A 140 14.26 8.76 24.86
CA LYS A 140 13.50 9.03 26.10
C LYS A 140 14.41 9.60 27.17
N THR A 141 15.65 9.11 27.21
CA THR A 141 16.78 9.63 27.99
C THR A 141 18.02 9.67 27.10
N PRO A 142 19.13 10.34 27.48
CA PRO A 142 20.35 10.39 26.67
C PRO A 142 20.94 9.02 26.29
N THR A 143 20.59 7.97 27.03
CA THR A 143 21.09 6.60 26.83
C THR A 143 20.02 5.63 26.30
N GLU A 144 18.74 6.02 26.32
CA GLU A 144 17.62 5.17 25.92
C GLU A 144 16.98 5.71 24.64
N CYS A 145 17.44 5.22 23.50
CA CYS A 145 16.97 5.60 22.18
C CYS A 145 16.21 4.47 21.50
N LEU A 146 15.00 4.78 21.03
CA LEU A 146 14.05 3.84 20.45
C LEU A 146 13.84 4.16 18.98
N GLN A 147 13.94 3.14 18.13
CA GLN A 147 13.42 3.20 16.76
C GLN A 147 11.89 3.10 16.77
N LEU A 148 11.27 3.35 15.61
CA LEU A 148 9.84 3.09 15.45
C LEU A 148 9.49 1.64 15.83
N GLU A 149 10.10 0.68 15.13
CA GLU A 149 9.85 -0.75 15.36
C GLU A 149 11.09 -1.47 15.94
N PRO A 150 10.92 -2.24 17.03
CA PRO A 150 9.69 -2.40 17.82
C PRO A 150 9.44 -1.29 18.85
N GLY A 151 10.42 -0.42 19.13
CA GLY A 151 10.47 0.42 20.34
C GLY A 151 9.29 1.37 20.56
N LEU A 152 9.13 2.39 19.72
CA LEU A 152 8.03 3.36 19.86
C LEU A 152 6.66 2.71 19.63
N THR A 153 6.59 1.72 18.72
CA THR A 153 5.37 0.95 18.47
C THR A 153 4.91 0.21 19.73
N GLU A 154 5.82 -0.41 20.48
CA GLU A 154 5.50 -1.09 21.74
C GLU A 154 4.91 -0.13 22.77
N ILE A 155 5.45 1.09 22.89
CA ILE A 155 4.90 2.13 23.78
C ILE A 155 3.50 2.52 23.35
N ILE A 156 3.32 2.86 22.07
CA ILE A 156 2.04 3.37 21.54
C ILE A 156 0.94 2.29 21.63
N THR A 157 1.27 1.03 21.35
CA THR A 157 0.33 -0.09 21.41
C THR A 157 -0.09 -0.42 22.85
N ASN A 158 0.85 -0.46 23.80
CA ASN A 158 0.61 -1.02 25.12
C ASN A 158 0.36 0.02 26.22
N SER A 159 0.94 1.22 26.12
CA SER A 159 0.78 2.24 27.16
C SER A 159 -0.66 2.77 27.19
N ARG A 160 -1.10 3.14 28.40
CA ARG A 160 -2.34 3.87 28.66
C ARG A 160 -2.08 5.13 29.47
N ASN A 161 -0.83 5.59 29.49
CA ASN A 161 -0.45 6.86 30.08
C ASN A 161 -0.50 7.95 29.00
N TYR A 162 -1.34 8.97 29.22
CA TYR A 162 -1.54 10.06 28.26
C TYR A 162 -0.22 10.76 27.88
N ASP A 163 0.60 11.13 28.87
CA ASP A 163 1.81 11.90 28.65
C ASP A 163 2.90 11.06 27.95
N GLU A 164 3.04 9.79 28.32
CA GLU A 164 3.98 8.89 27.63
C GLU A 164 3.61 8.67 26.17
N LEU A 165 2.33 8.42 25.89
CA LEU A 165 1.82 8.30 24.52
C LEU A 165 2.04 9.60 23.73
N ARG A 166 1.82 10.76 24.36
CA ARG A 166 2.03 12.08 23.72
C ARG A 166 3.50 12.28 23.38
N ASP A 167 4.40 11.95 24.31
CA ASP A 167 5.83 12.16 24.16
C ASP A 167 6.43 11.23 23.10
N ALA A 168 6.01 9.96 23.06
CA ALA A 168 6.37 9.02 22.00
C ALA A 168 5.85 9.48 20.61
N TRP A 169 4.58 9.90 20.55
CA TRP A 169 3.94 10.38 19.32
C TRP A 169 4.62 11.62 18.75
N LYS A 170 4.96 12.59 19.62
CA LYS A 170 5.66 13.82 19.26
C LYS A 170 7.11 13.53 18.90
N GLY A 171 7.76 12.72 19.73
CA GLY A 171 9.15 12.29 19.55
C GLY A 171 9.39 11.71 18.17
N TRP A 172 8.53 10.79 17.74
CA TRP A 172 8.61 10.22 16.39
C TRP A 172 8.58 11.29 15.29
N ARG A 173 7.63 12.23 15.36
CA ARG A 173 7.48 13.31 14.36
C ARG A 173 8.66 14.26 14.33
N ASP A 174 9.26 14.52 15.48
CA ASP A 174 10.44 15.39 15.60
C ASP A 174 11.69 14.77 14.98
N VAL A 175 11.89 13.45 15.13
CA VAL A 175 13.11 12.77 14.63
C VAL A 175 12.96 12.19 13.23
N SER A 176 11.74 12.15 12.68
CA SER A 176 11.45 11.68 11.32
C SER A 176 10.93 12.82 10.43
N GLY A 177 9.62 13.03 10.37
CA GLY A 177 8.97 13.95 9.43
C GLY A 177 9.55 15.36 9.45
N LYS A 178 9.79 15.93 10.63
CA LYS A 178 10.41 17.26 10.75
C LYS A 178 11.74 17.40 10.02
N MET A 179 12.54 16.32 9.96
CA MET A 179 13.87 16.31 9.36
C MET A 179 13.87 16.34 7.83
N MET A 180 12.75 15.99 7.18
CA MET A 180 12.67 15.84 5.72
C MET A 180 11.80 16.90 5.02
N ARG A 181 11.29 17.89 5.75
CA ARG A 181 10.36 18.91 5.21
C ARG A 181 10.88 19.61 3.95
N SER A 182 12.13 20.11 3.99
CA SER A 182 12.75 20.82 2.87
C SER A 182 13.02 19.90 1.68
N MET A 183 13.44 18.66 1.94
CA MET A 183 13.65 17.63 0.92
C MET A 183 12.34 17.32 0.20
N TYR A 184 11.24 17.16 0.94
CA TYR A 184 9.92 16.91 0.36
C TYR A 184 9.46 18.07 -0.52
N GLN A 185 9.66 19.31 -0.08
CA GLN A 185 9.36 20.50 -0.90
C GLN A 185 10.15 20.50 -2.22
N GLU A 186 11.45 20.21 -2.17
CA GLU A 186 12.30 20.14 -3.37
C GLU A 186 11.84 19.00 -4.30
N MET A 187 11.55 17.82 -3.75
CA MET A 187 11.05 16.67 -4.50
C MET A 187 9.76 17.00 -5.25
N VAL A 188 8.74 17.52 -4.57
CA VAL A 188 7.45 17.91 -5.18
C VAL A 188 7.66 18.88 -6.34
N MET A 189 8.50 19.90 -6.16
CA MET A 189 8.82 20.88 -7.19
C MET A 189 9.46 20.22 -8.42
N LEU A 190 10.48 19.38 -8.23
CA LEU A 190 11.21 18.72 -9.31
C LEU A 190 10.33 17.73 -10.06
N MET A 191 9.56 16.91 -9.34
CA MET A 191 8.66 15.94 -9.95
C MET A 191 7.54 16.60 -10.75
N ASN A 192 6.91 17.65 -10.22
CA ASN A 192 5.91 18.41 -10.97
C ASN A 192 6.49 19.09 -12.21
N ARG A 193 7.73 19.61 -12.12
CA ARG A 193 8.43 20.16 -13.29
C ARG A 193 8.65 19.08 -14.35
N ALA A 194 9.09 17.90 -13.94
CA ALA A 194 9.34 16.78 -14.84
C ALA A 194 8.06 16.31 -15.54
N ILE A 195 6.96 16.13 -14.79
CA ILE A 195 5.66 15.73 -15.35
C ILE A 195 5.09 16.77 -16.30
N LYS A 196 5.07 18.05 -15.89
CA LYS A 196 4.56 19.15 -16.75
C LYS A 196 5.31 19.25 -18.07
N ALA A 197 6.62 19.02 -18.06
CA ALA A 197 7.44 19.03 -19.28
C ALA A 197 7.10 17.90 -20.25
N GLY A 198 6.49 16.79 -19.79
CA GLY A 198 5.97 15.72 -20.63
C GLY A 198 4.68 16.10 -21.37
N GLY A 199 3.99 17.17 -20.98
CA GLY A 199 2.83 17.74 -21.67
C GLY A 199 1.50 17.00 -21.52
N LYS A 200 1.50 15.76 -21.01
CA LYS A 200 0.29 14.93 -20.84
C LYS A 200 -0.49 15.23 -19.55
N TYR A 201 0.21 15.60 -18.48
CA TYR A 201 -0.38 15.76 -17.14
C TYR A 201 -0.03 17.12 -16.54
N ALA A 202 -0.97 17.67 -15.79
CA ALA A 202 -0.81 18.97 -15.12
C ALA A 202 0.14 18.92 -13.92
N ASP A 203 0.23 17.78 -13.23
CA ASP A 203 0.99 17.59 -12.00
C ASP A 203 1.16 16.09 -11.69
N MET A 204 2.00 15.77 -10.71
CA MET A 204 2.23 14.40 -10.24
C MET A 204 0.98 13.70 -9.72
N GLY A 205 0.08 14.41 -9.04
CA GLY A 205 -1.17 13.84 -8.54
C GLY A 205 -2.09 13.41 -9.69
N THR A 206 -2.17 14.22 -10.75
CA THR A 206 -2.89 13.87 -11.97
C THR A 206 -2.27 12.66 -12.68
N TYR A 207 -0.93 12.57 -12.75
CA TYR A 207 -0.24 11.38 -13.26
C TYR A 207 -0.54 10.13 -12.42
N TYR A 208 -0.59 10.26 -11.10
CA TYR A 208 -0.91 9.15 -10.21
C TYR A 208 -2.35 8.65 -10.37
N ARG A 209 -3.33 9.56 -10.44
CA ARG A 209 -4.73 9.19 -10.67
C ARG A 209 -4.96 8.57 -12.05
N SER A 210 -4.13 8.86 -13.05
CA SER A 210 -4.30 8.29 -14.39
C SER A 210 -4.08 6.77 -14.43
N TRP A 211 -3.46 6.18 -13.40
CA TRP A 211 -3.25 4.73 -13.30
C TRP A 211 -4.54 3.94 -13.05
N TYR A 212 -5.61 4.62 -12.65
CA TYR A 212 -6.96 4.05 -12.54
C TYR A 212 -7.71 4.05 -13.87
N GLU A 213 -7.19 4.77 -14.90
CA GLU A 213 -7.81 4.89 -16.22
C GLU A 213 -9.28 5.35 -16.19
N ASP A 214 -9.62 6.10 -15.16
CA ASP A 214 -10.97 6.61 -14.88
C ASP A 214 -10.93 8.14 -14.68
N PRO A 215 -11.52 8.93 -15.59
CA PRO A 215 -11.54 10.38 -15.48
C PRO A 215 -12.38 10.89 -14.29
N GLU A 216 -13.33 10.10 -13.78
CA GLU A 216 -14.19 10.44 -12.64
C GLU A 216 -13.66 9.90 -11.31
N PHE A 217 -12.46 9.30 -11.29
CA PHE A 217 -11.93 8.58 -10.14
C PHE A 217 -11.98 9.37 -8.83
N GLU A 218 -11.54 10.64 -8.82
CA GLU A 218 -11.56 11.49 -7.62
C GLU A 218 -12.99 11.74 -7.11
N ASN A 219 -13.96 11.85 -8.03
CA ASN A 219 -15.37 12.02 -7.71
C ASN A 219 -15.99 10.74 -7.13
N ASP A 220 -15.65 9.58 -7.70
CA ASP A 220 -16.19 8.30 -7.28
C ASP A 220 -15.65 7.87 -5.92
N VAL A 221 -14.35 8.06 -5.67
CA VAL A 221 -13.74 7.88 -4.34
C VAL A 221 -14.43 8.77 -3.30
N ARG A 222 -14.71 10.03 -3.62
CA ARG A 222 -15.43 10.94 -2.71
C ARG A 222 -16.85 10.44 -2.41
N LYS A 223 -17.61 10.03 -3.43
CA LYS A 223 -18.96 9.47 -3.23
C LYS A 223 -18.92 8.22 -2.34
N LEU A 224 -17.95 7.34 -2.54
CA LEU A 224 -17.76 6.15 -1.72
C LEU A 224 -17.45 6.53 -0.26
N PHE A 225 -16.58 7.53 -0.05
CA PHE A 225 -16.30 8.05 1.29
C PHE A 225 -17.58 8.56 1.97
N ASP A 226 -18.37 9.39 1.27
CA ASP A 226 -19.61 9.96 1.80
C ASP A 226 -20.65 8.88 2.15
N GLN A 227 -20.72 7.79 1.40
CA GLN A 227 -21.60 6.65 1.69
C GLN A 227 -21.19 5.89 2.95
N LEU A 228 -19.89 5.81 3.23
CA LEU A 228 -19.34 5.05 4.36
C LEU A 228 -19.20 5.90 5.64
N ALA A 229 -19.17 7.22 5.50
CA ALA A 229 -19.00 8.18 6.60
C ALA A 229 -19.99 7.98 7.77
N PRO A 230 -21.29 7.67 7.58
CA PRO A 230 -22.22 7.49 8.69
C PRO A 230 -21.80 6.39 9.67
N LEU A 231 -21.23 5.27 9.19
CA LEU A 231 -20.75 4.19 10.05
C LEU A 231 -19.50 4.63 10.83
N TYR A 232 -18.63 5.40 10.19
CA TYR A 232 -17.47 5.98 10.86
C TYR A 232 -17.86 6.96 11.96
N ASP A 233 -18.85 7.82 11.73
CA ASP A 233 -19.30 8.82 12.71
C ASP A 233 -19.83 8.17 14.00
N GLU A 234 -20.61 7.09 13.87
CA GLU A 234 -21.09 6.31 15.02
C GLU A 234 -19.94 5.62 15.78
N LEU A 235 -19.00 5.02 15.05
CA LEU A 235 -17.80 4.42 15.63
C LEU A 235 -16.96 5.47 16.38
N HIS A 236 -16.71 6.62 15.75
CA HIS A 236 -15.98 7.74 16.34
C HIS A 236 -16.63 8.23 17.62
N ALA A 237 -17.96 8.46 17.61
CA ALA A 237 -18.69 8.92 18.77
C ALA A 237 -18.60 7.93 19.94
N TYR A 238 -18.73 6.63 19.66
CA TYR A 238 -18.58 5.57 20.65
C TYR A 238 -17.16 5.55 21.25
N VAL A 239 -16.13 5.56 20.41
CA VAL A 239 -14.72 5.54 20.83
C VAL A 239 -14.38 6.80 21.63
N ARG A 240 -14.79 7.98 21.15
CA ARG A 240 -14.60 9.25 21.85
C ARG A 240 -15.15 9.19 23.26
N ARG A 241 -16.38 8.67 23.45
CA ARG A 241 -16.99 8.54 24.78
C ARG A 241 -16.15 7.64 25.68
N LYS A 242 -15.74 6.46 25.20
CA LYS A 242 -14.92 5.51 25.98
C LYS A 242 -13.57 6.10 26.38
N LEU A 243 -12.86 6.74 25.43
CA LEU A 243 -11.57 7.36 25.70
C LEU A 243 -11.68 8.55 26.65
N ARG A 244 -12.74 9.38 26.52
CA ARG A 244 -13.01 10.48 27.46
C ARG A 244 -13.24 9.99 28.88
N THR A 245 -13.95 8.87 29.05
CA THR A 245 -14.15 8.25 30.37
C THR A 245 -12.83 7.75 30.96
N HIS A 246 -11.97 7.14 30.14
CA HIS A 246 -10.71 6.57 30.60
C HIS A 246 -9.64 7.63 30.94
N TYR A 247 -9.36 8.54 29.98
CA TYR A 247 -8.29 9.54 30.12
C TYR A 247 -8.75 10.82 30.83
N GLY A 248 -10.05 11.06 30.92
CA GLY A 248 -10.63 12.25 31.55
C GLY A 248 -10.83 13.42 30.57
N ALA A 249 -11.94 14.14 30.74
CA ALA A 249 -12.38 15.18 29.82
C ALA A 249 -11.39 16.36 29.65
N LYS A 250 -10.53 16.61 30.66
CA LYS A 250 -9.51 17.68 30.63
C LYS A 250 -8.47 17.51 29.52
N HIS A 251 -8.28 16.28 29.02
CA HIS A 251 -7.33 15.96 27.97
C HIS A 251 -7.91 16.07 26.55
N PHE A 252 -9.20 16.42 26.43
CA PHE A 252 -9.89 16.51 25.14
C PHE A 252 -10.15 17.98 24.78
N PRO A 253 -9.98 18.36 23.50
CA PRO A 253 -10.33 19.70 23.05
C PRO A 253 -11.85 19.92 23.10
N SER A 254 -12.25 21.18 23.27
CA SER A 254 -13.66 21.60 23.23
C SER A 254 -14.32 21.38 21.86
N SER A 255 -13.53 21.26 20.79
CA SER A 255 -14.00 20.97 19.44
C SER A 255 -14.64 19.58 19.29
N GLY A 256 -14.48 18.70 20.28
CA GLY A 256 -14.99 17.33 20.23
C GLY A 256 -14.11 16.36 19.44
N HIS A 257 -12.93 16.79 18.98
CA HIS A 257 -11.93 15.89 18.37
C HIS A 257 -11.28 14.97 19.42
N ILE A 258 -10.75 13.83 18.98
CA ILE A 258 -9.95 12.93 19.82
C ILE A 258 -8.45 13.26 19.64
N PRO A 259 -7.64 13.32 20.70
CA PRO A 259 -6.19 13.47 20.56
C PRO A 259 -5.54 12.29 19.81
N ALA A 260 -4.71 12.59 18.80
CA ALA A 260 -4.19 11.61 17.82
C ALA A 260 -3.29 10.47 18.35
N HIS A 261 -2.86 10.53 19.60
CA HIS A 261 -1.90 9.60 20.21
C HIS A 261 -2.58 8.51 21.06
N LEU A 262 -3.92 8.49 21.12
CA LEU A 262 -4.68 7.63 22.03
C LEU A 262 -5.22 6.34 21.41
N PHE A 263 -4.81 6.02 20.17
CA PHE A 263 -5.45 4.99 19.35
C PHE A 263 -4.72 3.64 19.30
N GLY A 264 -3.59 3.50 20.01
CA GLY A 264 -2.81 2.26 19.96
C GLY A 264 -2.01 2.10 18.65
N ASP A 265 -1.90 3.16 17.86
CA ASP A 265 -1.18 3.22 16.58
C ASP A 265 -0.54 4.60 16.40
N MET A 266 0.65 4.66 15.81
CA MET A 266 1.47 5.89 15.68
C MET A 266 0.78 6.97 14.83
N TRP A 267 -0.11 6.56 13.92
CA TRP A 267 -0.82 7.43 12.99
C TRP A 267 -2.32 7.48 13.26
N ALA A 268 -2.83 6.75 14.25
CA ALA A 268 -4.26 6.50 14.45
C ALA A 268 -4.96 5.98 13.18
N GLN A 269 -4.26 5.15 12.40
CA GLN A 269 -4.80 4.54 11.19
C GLN A 269 -5.60 3.27 11.50
N SER A 270 -5.22 2.54 12.55
CA SER A 270 -5.96 1.40 13.12
C SER A 270 -6.16 1.63 14.61
N TRP A 271 -7.33 1.26 15.12
CA TRP A 271 -7.73 1.45 16.53
C TRP A 271 -7.87 0.11 17.26
N VAL A 272 -7.47 -1.00 16.63
CA VAL A 272 -7.66 -2.35 17.17
C VAL A 272 -6.86 -2.59 18.47
N ASN A 273 -5.71 -1.94 18.61
CA ASN A 273 -4.81 -2.07 19.76
C ASN A 273 -5.37 -1.48 21.07
N ILE A 274 -6.46 -0.72 21.00
CA ILE A 274 -7.20 -0.22 22.17
C ILE A 274 -8.55 -0.93 22.36
N TYR A 275 -8.79 -2.06 21.69
CA TYR A 275 -10.03 -2.83 21.80
C TYR A 275 -10.41 -3.15 23.27
N ASN A 276 -9.43 -3.37 24.15
CA ASN A 276 -9.68 -3.60 25.58
C ASN A 276 -10.42 -2.45 26.28
N LEU A 277 -10.32 -1.21 25.78
CA LEU A 277 -11.08 -0.06 26.28
C LEU A 277 -12.46 0.09 25.60
N LEU A 278 -12.65 -0.58 24.47
CA LEU A 278 -13.74 -0.37 23.53
C LEU A 278 -14.70 -1.56 23.45
N GLU A 279 -14.37 -2.69 24.09
CA GLU A 279 -15.19 -3.90 24.11
C GLU A 279 -16.65 -3.57 24.53
N PRO A 280 -17.64 -3.79 23.63
CA PRO A 280 -19.04 -3.51 23.91
C PRO A 280 -19.60 -4.39 25.03
N TYR A 281 -19.32 -5.69 24.98
CA TYR A 281 -19.78 -6.69 25.96
C TYR A 281 -18.56 -7.35 26.65
N PRO A 282 -18.14 -6.86 27.82
CA PRO A 282 -16.92 -7.32 28.48
C PRO A 282 -16.87 -8.84 28.67
N GLY A 283 -15.77 -9.47 28.23
CA GLY A 283 -15.54 -10.92 28.41
C GLY A 283 -16.39 -11.83 27.53
N LYS A 284 -17.15 -11.28 26.58
CA LYS A 284 -17.92 -12.04 25.57
C LYS A 284 -17.21 -12.11 24.20
N GLY A 285 -16.04 -11.49 24.09
CA GLY A 285 -15.28 -11.32 22.86
C GLY A 285 -14.11 -12.27 22.64
N SER A 286 -13.41 -12.03 21.53
CA SER A 286 -12.26 -12.80 21.04
C SER A 286 -11.11 -12.84 22.05
N GLN A 287 -10.43 -13.99 22.10
CA GLN A 287 -9.20 -14.18 22.88
C GLN A 287 -8.03 -13.40 22.26
N ASP A 288 -7.07 -13.04 23.11
CA ASP A 288 -5.83 -12.38 22.72
C ASP A 288 -4.96 -13.33 21.87
N LEU A 289 -4.97 -13.12 20.55
CA LEU A 289 -4.24 -13.95 19.58
C LEU A 289 -2.74 -13.98 19.85
N THR A 290 -2.18 -12.84 20.30
CA THR A 290 -0.77 -12.74 20.64
C THR A 290 -0.43 -13.68 21.80
N LYS A 291 -1.23 -13.66 22.87
CA LYS A 291 -1.04 -14.59 24.00
C LYS A 291 -1.23 -16.04 23.59
N ALA A 292 -2.21 -16.34 22.75
CA ALA A 292 -2.44 -17.70 22.26
C ALA A 292 -1.23 -18.22 21.47
N MET A 293 -0.70 -17.45 20.52
CA MET A 293 0.48 -17.80 19.73
C MET A 293 1.73 -17.97 20.59
N ILE A 294 1.97 -17.07 21.55
CA ILE A 294 3.10 -17.18 22.50
C ILE A 294 2.97 -18.44 23.36
N HIS A 295 1.78 -18.73 23.89
CA HIS A 295 1.54 -19.93 24.69
C HIS A 295 1.79 -21.22 23.89
N GLN A 296 1.41 -21.22 22.61
CA GLN A 296 1.65 -22.31 21.66
C GLN A 296 3.09 -22.34 21.11
N LYS A 297 3.96 -21.43 21.56
CA LYS A 297 5.38 -21.33 21.14
C LYS A 297 5.56 -21.10 19.64
N TYR A 298 4.67 -20.33 19.02
CA TYR A 298 4.84 -19.91 17.64
C TYR A 298 6.15 -19.13 17.48
N ASN A 299 6.92 -19.45 16.45
CA ASN A 299 8.02 -18.62 15.98
C ASN A 299 7.60 -17.89 14.69
N VAL A 300 8.41 -16.94 14.23
CA VAL A 300 8.10 -16.13 13.05
C VAL A 300 7.81 -16.99 11.82
N THR A 301 8.67 -17.96 11.51
CA THR A 301 8.45 -18.86 10.37
C THR A 301 7.12 -19.60 10.46
N HIS A 302 6.72 -20.04 11.64
CA HIS A 302 5.44 -20.70 11.85
C HIS A 302 4.25 -19.78 11.54
N VAL A 303 4.31 -18.50 11.92
CA VAL A 303 3.25 -17.52 11.57
C VAL A 303 3.12 -17.36 10.05
N PHE A 304 4.24 -17.29 9.32
CA PHE A 304 4.22 -17.27 7.85
C PHE A 304 3.68 -18.58 7.24
N ARG A 305 3.96 -19.74 7.86
CA ARG A 305 3.42 -21.02 7.40
C ARG A 305 1.92 -21.13 7.62
N VAL A 306 1.38 -20.55 8.69
CA VAL A 306 -0.08 -20.45 8.89
C VAL A 306 -0.73 -19.66 7.75
N ALA A 307 -0.12 -18.54 7.34
CA ALA A 307 -0.61 -17.77 6.20
C ALA A 307 -0.48 -18.52 4.87
N GLU A 308 0.65 -19.20 4.61
CA GLU A 308 0.82 -20.06 3.43
C GLU A 308 -0.26 -21.15 3.36
N GLU A 309 -0.53 -21.81 4.50
CA GLU A 309 -1.54 -22.88 4.60
C GLU A 309 -2.92 -22.37 4.17
N PHE A 310 -3.30 -21.14 4.56
CA PHE A 310 -4.55 -20.54 4.13
C PHE A 310 -4.63 -20.46 2.59
N PHE A 311 -3.63 -19.88 1.94
CA PHE A 311 -3.62 -19.72 0.48
C PHE A 311 -3.59 -21.08 -0.25
N VAL A 312 -2.78 -22.02 0.24
CA VAL A 312 -2.75 -23.40 -0.30
C VAL A 312 -4.11 -24.09 -0.12
N SER A 313 -4.83 -23.85 0.98
CA SER A 313 -6.14 -24.44 1.24
C SER A 313 -7.16 -24.05 0.17
N ILE A 314 -7.09 -22.82 -0.37
CA ILE A 314 -8.01 -22.36 -1.41
C ILE A 314 -7.55 -22.71 -2.83
N GLY A 315 -6.36 -23.30 -3.01
CA GLY A 315 -5.91 -23.80 -4.33
C GLY A 315 -4.75 -23.02 -4.94
N MET A 316 -4.24 -22.01 -4.25
CA MET A 316 -3.05 -21.29 -4.70
C MET A 316 -1.78 -22.10 -4.51
N GLN A 317 -0.72 -21.69 -5.20
CA GLN A 317 0.59 -22.33 -5.10
C GLN A 317 1.22 -22.07 -3.72
N PRO A 318 2.03 -23.01 -3.19
CA PRO A 318 2.86 -22.73 -2.03
C PRO A 318 3.92 -21.67 -2.36
N MET A 319 4.47 -21.01 -1.34
CA MET A 319 5.56 -20.07 -1.53
C MET A 319 6.80 -20.81 -2.05
N PRO A 320 7.50 -20.28 -3.08
CA PRO A 320 8.69 -20.94 -3.61
C PRO A 320 9.84 -20.96 -2.60
N ASP A 321 10.79 -21.89 -2.74
CA ASP A 321 11.95 -21.99 -1.85
C ASP A 321 12.78 -20.69 -1.78
N SER A 322 12.80 -19.93 -2.88
CA SER A 322 13.44 -18.61 -2.95
C SER A 322 12.83 -17.61 -1.98
N PHE A 323 11.52 -17.66 -1.75
CA PHE A 323 10.83 -16.81 -0.78
C PHE A 323 11.39 -17.04 0.63
N TRP A 324 11.47 -18.30 1.07
CA TRP A 324 11.93 -18.64 2.41
C TRP A 324 13.42 -18.34 2.63
N THR A 325 14.23 -18.50 1.58
CA THR A 325 15.69 -18.34 1.68
C THR A 325 16.17 -16.90 1.48
N LYS A 326 15.40 -16.05 0.79
CA LYS A 326 15.81 -14.69 0.43
C LYS A 326 15.02 -13.58 1.13
N SER A 327 13.87 -13.88 1.73
CA SER A 327 13.07 -12.90 2.47
C SER A 327 13.73 -12.49 3.80
N MET A 328 13.41 -11.27 4.25
CA MET A 328 13.82 -10.78 5.57
C MET A 328 12.60 -10.85 6.50
N LEU A 329 12.37 -12.03 7.09
CA LEU A 329 11.20 -12.28 7.96
C LEU A 329 11.39 -11.75 9.38
N VAL A 330 12.64 -11.51 9.80
CA VAL A 330 13.01 -11.00 11.12
C VAL A 330 13.98 -9.84 10.98
N LYS A 331 13.96 -8.92 11.94
CA LYS A 331 14.94 -7.83 12.00
C LYS A 331 16.34 -8.42 12.23
N PRO A 332 17.32 -8.17 11.33
CA PRO A 332 18.68 -8.67 11.52
C PRO A 332 19.41 -7.89 12.63
N GLU A 333 20.23 -8.59 13.40
CA GLU A 333 21.14 -7.96 14.36
C GLU A 333 22.22 -7.14 13.65
N GLY A 334 22.57 -5.98 14.23
CA GLY A 334 23.68 -5.14 13.75
C GLY A 334 23.45 -4.44 12.41
N ARG A 335 22.25 -4.48 11.83
CA ARG A 335 21.92 -3.79 10.57
C ARG A 335 20.77 -2.80 10.76
N GLU A 336 20.94 -1.61 10.22
CA GLU A 336 19.84 -0.65 10.03
C GLU A 336 19.03 -1.06 8.80
N VAL A 337 17.70 -1.13 8.95
CA VAL A 337 16.77 -1.64 7.94
C VAL A 337 15.47 -0.83 7.96
N VAL A 338 14.76 -0.81 6.83
CA VAL A 338 13.36 -0.37 6.80
C VAL A 338 12.50 -1.53 7.30
N CYS A 339 11.77 -1.33 8.41
CA CYS A 339 11.07 -2.44 9.08
C CYS A 339 9.64 -2.74 8.58
N GLY A 340 8.99 -1.77 7.93
CA GLY A 340 7.63 -1.93 7.43
C GLY A 340 7.49 -3.09 6.46
N GLY A 341 6.35 -3.80 6.56
CA GLY A 341 5.94 -4.86 5.63
C GLY A 341 6.00 -4.38 4.19
N GLU A 342 6.65 -5.17 3.33
CA GLU A 342 6.67 -4.96 1.89
C GLU A 342 6.97 -6.28 1.16
N ALA A 343 6.10 -6.63 0.22
CA ALA A 343 6.28 -7.70 -0.73
C ALA A 343 6.89 -7.19 -2.05
N VAL A 344 7.87 -7.90 -2.59
CA VAL A 344 8.62 -7.49 -3.78
C VAL A 344 8.64 -8.60 -4.82
N ASP A 345 8.19 -8.28 -6.03
CA ASP A 345 8.49 -9.03 -7.26
C ASP A 345 9.84 -8.56 -7.82
N MET A 346 10.80 -9.48 -7.97
CA MET A 346 12.11 -9.16 -8.52
C MET A 346 12.12 -9.16 -10.06
N PHE A 347 10.98 -9.39 -10.71
CA PHE A 347 10.79 -9.36 -12.17
C PHE A 347 11.64 -10.36 -12.96
N ASN A 348 12.07 -11.46 -12.31
CA ASN A 348 12.74 -12.59 -12.98
C ASN A 348 11.86 -13.86 -13.03
N GLY A 349 10.62 -13.75 -12.55
CA GLY A 349 9.61 -14.79 -12.54
C GLY A 349 9.86 -15.97 -11.60
N THR A 350 10.81 -15.87 -10.67
CA THR A 350 11.10 -16.94 -9.70
C THR A 350 11.50 -16.44 -8.32
N ASP A 351 11.76 -15.15 -8.17
CA ASP A 351 12.26 -14.53 -6.95
C ASP A 351 11.25 -13.49 -6.46
N PHE A 352 10.47 -13.90 -5.46
CA PHE A 352 9.48 -13.09 -4.76
C PHE A 352 9.86 -13.08 -3.29
N ARG A 353 9.80 -11.91 -2.65
CA ARG A 353 10.30 -11.74 -1.28
C ARG A 353 9.37 -10.90 -0.43
N VAL A 354 9.45 -11.08 0.89
CA VAL A 354 8.85 -10.18 1.87
C VAL A 354 9.91 -9.64 2.82
N ARG A 355 9.84 -8.35 3.12
CA ARG A 355 10.64 -7.69 4.15
C ARG A 355 9.71 -7.24 5.27
N MET A 356 9.94 -7.75 6.48
CA MET A 356 9.17 -7.36 7.67
C MET A 356 9.99 -7.60 8.95
N CYS A 357 10.02 -6.65 9.87
CA CYS A 357 10.60 -6.84 11.20
C CYS A 357 9.61 -7.55 12.14
N THR A 358 9.28 -8.81 11.83
CA THR A 358 8.16 -9.52 12.47
C THR A 358 8.36 -9.75 13.96
N VAL A 359 7.30 -9.48 14.73
CA VAL A 359 7.12 -9.90 16.13
C VAL A 359 5.86 -10.77 16.20
N VAL A 360 5.87 -11.85 16.97
CA VAL A 360 4.72 -12.78 17.04
C VAL A 360 3.53 -12.10 17.74
N THR A 361 2.64 -11.51 16.95
CA THR A 361 1.47 -10.75 17.40
C THR A 361 0.29 -10.93 16.43
N GLY A 362 -0.94 -10.67 16.88
CA GLY A 362 -2.12 -10.66 16.00
C GLY A 362 -2.03 -9.66 14.85
N ASP A 363 -1.43 -8.49 15.08
CA ASP A 363 -1.19 -7.47 14.05
C ASP A 363 -0.21 -7.98 12.99
N SER A 364 0.86 -8.66 13.42
CA SER A 364 1.81 -9.29 12.49
C SER A 364 1.19 -10.46 11.73
N LEU A 365 0.33 -11.27 12.35
CA LEU A 365 -0.42 -12.31 11.63
C LEU A 365 -1.21 -11.70 10.47
N SER A 366 -1.85 -10.55 10.71
CA SER A 366 -2.65 -9.87 9.69
C SER A 366 -1.78 -9.26 8.59
N THR A 367 -0.69 -8.60 8.97
CA THR A 367 0.28 -8.03 8.02
C THR A 367 0.91 -9.12 7.16
N ILE A 368 1.23 -10.29 7.73
CA ILE A 368 1.82 -11.40 6.98
C ILE A 368 0.86 -11.94 5.91
N HIS A 369 -0.42 -12.09 6.23
CA HIS A 369 -1.41 -12.51 5.23
C HIS A 369 -1.51 -11.48 4.09
N HIS A 370 -1.49 -10.19 4.43
CA HIS A 370 -1.47 -9.10 3.46
C HIS A 370 -0.26 -9.18 2.51
N GLU A 371 0.96 -9.23 3.06
CA GLU A 371 2.18 -9.29 2.26
C GLU A 371 2.28 -10.59 1.44
N MET A 372 1.77 -11.71 1.96
CA MET A 372 1.73 -12.96 1.20
C MET A 372 0.66 -12.98 0.13
N GLY A 373 -0.43 -12.21 0.27
CA GLY A 373 -1.41 -11.99 -0.78
C GLY A 373 -0.82 -11.27 -1.99
N HIS A 374 0.05 -10.28 -1.77
CA HIS A 374 0.87 -9.66 -2.82
C HIS A 374 1.71 -10.72 -3.55
N VAL A 375 2.44 -11.55 -2.80
CA VAL A 375 3.29 -12.61 -3.39
C VAL A 375 2.48 -13.62 -4.20
N GLN A 376 1.29 -14.02 -3.73
CA GLN A 376 0.41 -14.89 -4.50
C GLN A 376 0.01 -14.24 -5.83
N TYR A 377 -0.36 -12.95 -5.81
CA TYR A 377 -0.68 -12.25 -7.05
C TYR A 377 0.51 -12.18 -8.02
N TYR A 378 1.73 -11.99 -7.48
CA TYR A 378 2.95 -12.01 -8.27
C TYR A 378 3.20 -13.35 -8.95
N ILE A 379 2.96 -14.46 -8.23
CA ILE A 379 3.07 -15.81 -8.77
C ILE A 379 2.04 -16.02 -9.89
N GLU A 380 0.78 -15.61 -9.67
CA GLU A 380 -0.31 -15.83 -10.61
C GLU A 380 -0.11 -15.06 -11.92
N TYR A 381 0.24 -13.77 -11.90
CA TYR A 381 0.40 -13.00 -13.14
C TYR A 381 1.71 -13.25 -13.88
N ASN A 382 2.66 -14.02 -13.33
CA ASN A 382 4.05 -14.07 -13.82
C ASN A 382 4.17 -14.55 -15.28
N HIS A 383 3.17 -15.29 -15.77
CA HIS A 383 3.11 -15.73 -17.17
C HIS A 383 2.75 -14.59 -18.17
N GLN A 384 2.27 -13.44 -17.68
CA GLN A 384 1.88 -12.29 -18.50
C GLN A 384 3.11 -11.59 -19.13
N PRO A 385 2.93 -10.84 -20.23
CA PRO A 385 3.95 -9.93 -20.74
C PRO A 385 4.44 -8.97 -19.65
N PHE A 386 5.71 -8.55 -19.69
CA PHE A 386 6.33 -7.72 -18.65
C PHE A 386 5.48 -6.51 -18.23
N LEU A 387 4.86 -5.78 -19.17
CA LEU A 387 4.04 -4.59 -18.88
C LEU A 387 2.68 -4.88 -18.23
N PHE A 388 2.26 -6.14 -18.28
CA PHE A 388 1.05 -6.67 -17.66
C PHE A 388 1.35 -7.51 -16.41
N ARG A 389 2.63 -7.71 -16.05
CA ARG A 389 3.05 -8.13 -14.70
C ARG A 389 2.98 -6.93 -13.76
N ASN A 390 1.79 -6.37 -13.71
CA ASN A 390 1.40 -5.22 -12.94
C ASN A 390 -0.12 -5.28 -12.82
N ILE A 391 -0.64 -4.54 -11.88
CA ILE A 391 -1.96 -4.79 -11.34
C ILE A 391 -2.97 -3.92 -12.10
N PRO A 392 -4.25 -4.32 -12.23
CA PRO A 392 -5.21 -3.58 -13.06
C PRO A 392 -5.30 -2.09 -12.70
N ASN A 393 -5.25 -1.78 -11.40
CA ASN A 393 -5.04 -0.46 -10.84
C ASN A 393 -4.45 -0.61 -9.41
N PRO A 394 -3.90 0.46 -8.79
CA PRO A 394 -3.28 0.36 -7.47
C PRO A 394 -4.24 -0.02 -6.33
N GLY A 395 -5.55 0.17 -6.49
CA GLY A 395 -6.54 -0.27 -5.50
C GLY A 395 -6.79 -1.77 -5.52
N PHE A 396 -6.64 -2.41 -6.68
CA PHE A 396 -6.77 -3.85 -6.84
C PHE A 396 -5.62 -4.61 -6.18
N ASP A 397 -4.43 -4.00 -6.17
CA ASP A 397 -3.20 -4.53 -5.55
C ASP A 397 -3.43 -4.82 -4.07
N GLU A 398 -3.69 -3.73 -3.36
CA GLU A 398 -3.99 -3.74 -1.95
C GLU A 398 -5.27 -4.53 -1.63
N GLY A 399 -6.21 -4.64 -2.58
CA GLY A 399 -7.47 -5.36 -2.41
C GLY A 399 -7.31 -6.87 -2.47
N VAL A 400 -6.44 -7.35 -3.38
CA VAL A 400 -6.09 -8.77 -3.49
C VAL A 400 -5.14 -9.16 -2.36
N ALA A 401 -4.21 -8.30 -1.96
CA ALA A 401 -3.37 -8.52 -0.79
C ALA A 401 -4.21 -8.81 0.47
N ASP A 402 -5.29 -8.06 0.67
CA ASP A 402 -6.22 -8.23 1.78
C ASP A 402 -7.34 -9.27 1.53
N ILE A 403 -7.31 -10.03 0.44
CA ILE A 403 -8.49 -10.82 0.01
C ILE A 403 -8.90 -11.91 1.00
N VAL A 404 -7.92 -12.48 1.70
CA VAL A 404 -8.16 -13.50 2.73
C VAL A 404 -8.39 -12.87 4.12
N SER A 405 -8.23 -11.54 4.24
CA SER A 405 -8.19 -10.85 5.54
C SER A 405 -9.50 -10.92 6.32
N LEU A 406 -10.62 -10.96 5.61
CA LEU A 406 -11.93 -11.09 6.22
C LEU A 406 -12.27 -12.53 6.64
N SER A 407 -11.52 -13.53 6.14
CA SER A 407 -11.77 -14.95 6.40
C SER A 407 -10.87 -15.50 7.51
N PHE A 408 -9.55 -15.22 7.51
CA PHE A 408 -8.64 -15.78 8.51
C PHE A 408 -8.88 -15.22 9.93
N LEU A 409 -9.47 -14.03 10.04
CA LEU A 409 -9.84 -13.41 11.32
C LEU A 409 -11.19 -13.90 11.87
N THR A 410 -11.96 -14.68 11.10
CA THR A 410 -13.25 -15.18 11.60
C THR A 410 -13.05 -16.05 12.83
N PRO A 411 -13.96 -16.00 13.82
CA PRO A 411 -13.85 -16.90 14.97
C PRO A 411 -13.86 -18.38 14.57
N GLU A 412 -14.57 -18.73 13.51
CA GLU A 412 -14.59 -20.06 12.90
C GLU A 412 -13.17 -20.51 12.50
N HIS A 413 -12.47 -19.68 11.73
CA HIS A 413 -11.11 -19.95 11.29
C HIS A 413 -10.14 -20.02 12.47
N LEU A 414 -10.17 -19.00 13.34
CA LEU A 414 -9.29 -18.93 14.51
C LEU A 414 -9.46 -20.13 15.45
N LYS A 415 -10.66 -20.70 15.53
CA LYS A 415 -10.91 -21.93 16.28
C LYS A 415 -10.34 -23.15 15.56
N LEU A 416 -10.50 -23.22 14.23
CA LEU A 416 -9.98 -24.31 13.41
C LEU A 416 -8.45 -24.45 13.56
N ILE A 417 -7.73 -23.33 13.54
CA ILE A 417 -6.26 -23.30 13.72
C ILE A 417 -5.83 -23.28 15.20
N GLY A 418 -6.77 -23.40 16.14
CA GLY A 418 -6.48 -23.52 17.57
C GLY A 418 -6.05 -22.23 18.28
N LEU A 419 -6.17 -21.06 17.65
CA LEU A 419 -5.85 -19.76 18.28
C LEU A 419 -6.94 -19.27 19.25
N ILE A 420 -8.16 -19.79 19.13
CA ILE A 420 -9.22 -19.62 20.15
C ILE A 420 -9.83 -20.96 20.53
N GLN A 421 -10.27 -21.08 21.79
CA GLN A 421 -10.86 -22.32 22.31
C GLN A 421 -12.37 -22.43 22.02
N GLU A 422 -13.07 -21.30 22.12
CA GLU A 422 -14.52 -21.24 21.98
C GLU A 422 -14.94 -20.19 20.96
N LEU A 423 -16.02 -20.46 20.23
CA LEU A 423 -16.63 -19.48 19.35
C LEU A 423 -17.38 -18.45 20.21
N PRO A 424 -17.29 -17.15 19.92
CA PRO A 424 -18.20 -16.15 20.46
C PRO A 424 -19.63 -16.56 20.11
N ARG A 425 -20.49 -16.71 21.14
CA ARG A 425 -21.88 -17.17 20.98
C ARG A 425 -22.86 -16.01 21.12
N GLY A 426 -23.88 -16.04 20.27
CA GLY A 426 -24.97 -15.07 20.29
C GLY A 426 -24.56 -13.67 19.88
N THR A 427 -25.53 -12.76 19.95
CA THR A 427 -25.40 -11.38 19.48
C THR A 427 -24.26 -10.62 20.16
N GLU A 428 -23.99 -10.87 21.45
CA GLU A 428 -22.91 -10.20 22.18
C GLU A 428 -21.54 -10.51 21.59
N GLY A 429 -21.30 -11.79 21.25
CA GLY A 429 -20.06 -12.24 20.61
C GLY A 429 -19.90 -11.69 19.19
N ASP A 430 -20.99 -11.67 18.42
CA ASP A 430 -21.01 -11.08 17.07
C ASP A 430 -20.67 -9.58 17.11
N ILE A 431 -21.28 -8.82 18.03
CA ILE A 431 -21.02 -7.38 18.15
C ILE A 431 -19.58 -7.11 18.58
N ASN A 432 -19.01 -7.91 19.48
CA ASN A 432 -17.61 -7.78 19.88
C ASN A 432 -16.66 -8.05 18.69
N PHE A 433 -16.92 -9.08 17.89
CA PHE A 433 -16.17 -9.35 16.67
C PHE A 433 -16.29 -8.21 15.65
N LEU A 434 -17.52 -7.76 15.37
CA LEU A 434 -17.78 -6.65 14.44
C LEU A 434 -17.15 -5.33 14.92
N MET A 435 -17.13 -5.07 16.22
CA MET A 435 -16.43 -3.91 16.78
C MET A 435 -14.93 -3.99 16.51
N LYS A 436 -14.30 -5.15 16.73
CA LYS A 436 -12.87 -5.34 16.44
C LYS A 436 -12.57 -5.10 14.95
N MET A 437 -13.39 -5.67 14.06
CA MET A 437 -13.29 -5.44 12.61
C MET A 437 -13.51 -3.97 12.24
N ALA A 438 -14.45 -3.27 12.88
CA ALA A 438 -14.71 -1.86 12.61
C ALA A 438 -13.54 -0.95 13.05
N LEU A 439 -12.91 -1.25 14.18
CA LEU A 439 -11.73 -0.52 14.66
C LEU A 439 -10.51 -0.66 13.76
N GLU A 440 -10.47 -1.68 12.92
CA GLU A 440 -9.43 -1.87 11.90
C GLU A 440 -9.89 -1.33 10.54
N LYS A 441 -11.02 -1.81 10.03
CA LYS A 441 -11.47 -1.56 8.66
C LYS A 441 -12.19 -0.22 8.49
N VAL A 442 -13.12 0.13 9.38
CA VAL A 442 -13.90 1.39 9.29
C VAL A 442 -13.06 2.59 9.74
N ALA A 443 -12.29 2.43 10.82
CA ALA A 443 -11.42 3.48 11.35
C ALA A 443 -10.35 3.97 10.34
N PHE A 444 -9.91 3.06 9.45
CA PHE A 444 -8.88 3.33 8.47
C PHE A 444 -9.36 4.12 7.25
N LEU A 445 -10.64 3.99 6.86
CA LEU A 445 -11.21 4.66 5.67
C LEU A 445 -10.94 6.16 5.58
N PRO A 446 -11.22 6.98 6.62
CA PRO A 446 -10.90 8.40 6.54
C PRO A 446 -9.40 8.70 6.50
N PHE A 447 -8.57 7.85 7.12
CA PHE A 447 -7.11 8.01 7.03
C PHE A 447 -6.60 7.73 5.61
N SER A 448 -7.00 6.61 5.01
CA SER A 448 -6.57 6.23 3.67
C SER A 448 -7.08 7.20 2.61
N TYR A 449 -8.28 7.76 2.81
CA TYR A 449 -8.80 8.83 1.95
C TYR A 449 -7.98 10.11 2.05
N LEU A 450 -7.75 10.63 3.27
CA LEU A 450 -7.19 11.99 3.43
C LEU A 450 -5.71 12.11 3.04
N VAL A 451 -4.94 11.02 3.11
CA VAL A 451 -3.50 11.06 2.84
C VAL A 451 -3.23 11.52 1.40
N ASP A 452 -3.94 10.94 0.43
CA ASP A 452 -3.80 11.34 -0.96
C ASP A 452 -4.62 12.60 -1.29
N GLN A 453 -5.70 12.93 -0.57
CA GLN A 453 -6.30 14.28 -0.69
C GLN A 453 -5.26 15.37 -0.36
N TRP A 454 -4.48 15.16 0.71
CA TRP A 454 -3.39 16.06 1.07
C TRP A 454 -2.32 16.10 -0.03
N ARG A 455 -1.81 14.95 -0.48
CA ARG A 455 -0.77 14.91 -1.52
C ARG A 455 -1.23 15.51 -2.84
N TRP A 456 -2.46 15.24 -3.28
CA TRP A 456 -3.01 15.82 -4.50
C TRP A 456 -3.10 17.34 -4.40
N SER A 457 -3.53 17.88 -3.26
CA SER A 457 -3.54 19.33 -3.04
C SER A 457 -2.12 19.94 -3.08
N VAL A 458 -1.12 19.22 -2.56
CA VAL A 458 0.30 19.62 -2.62
C VAL A 458 0.81 19.61 -4.07
N PHE A 459 0.54 18.53 -4.82
CA PHE A 459 0.96 18.43 -6.21
C PHE A 459 0.25 19.45 -7.12
N ARG A 460 -1.04 19.75 -6.89
CA ARG A 460 -1.77 20.81 -7.60
C ARG A 460 -1.32 22.23 -7.21
N GLY A 461 -0.57 22.38 -6.11
CA GLY A 461 -0.13 23.67 -5.59
C GLY A 461 -1.20 24.42 -4.80
N GLU A 462 -2.32 23.78 -4.48
CA GLU A 462 -3.37 24.29 -3.59
C GLU A 462 -2.84 24.43 -2.16
N THR A 463 -1.99 23.49 -1.73
CA THR A 463 -1.30 23.54 -0.45
C THR A 463 0.14 24.02 -0.66
N SER A 464 0.44 25.25 -0.22
CA SER A 464 1.80 25.79 -0.22
C SER A 464 2.71 25.09 0.81
N PRO A 465 4.04 25.10 0.63
CA PRO A 465 4.98 24.52 1.59
C PRO A 465 4.80 25.03 3.03
N SER A 466 4.52 26.32 3.19
CA SER A 466 4.24 26.95 4.49
C SER A 466 2.95 26.45 5.15
N ASN A 467 2.08 25.79 4.40
CA ASN A 467 0.79 25.28 4.87
C ASN A 467 0.75 23.74 4.90
N TYR A 468 1.83 23.02 4.54
CA TYR A 468 1.86 21.55 4.53
C TYR A 468 1.28 20.94 5.81
N ASN A 469 1.82 21.33 6.97
CA ASN A 469 1.40 20.73 8.23
C ASN A 469 0.01 21.20 8.66
N LYS A 470 -0.35 22.46 8.39
CA LYS A 470 -1.68 22.99 8.68
C LYS A 470 -2.75 22.24 7.88
N ALA A 471 -2.58 22.13 6.56
CA ALA A 471 -3.52 21.45 5.69
C ALA A 471 -3.66 19.96 6.04
N TRP A 472 -2.57 19.31 6.43
CA TRP A 472 -2.61 17.94 6.96
C TRP A 472 -3.54 17.84 8.17
N TRP A 473 -3.39 18.73 9.16
CA TRP A 473 -4.24 18.72 10.35
C TRP A 473 -5.67 19.18 10.10
N ASP A 474 -5.90 20.10 9.16
CA ASP A 474 -7.25 20.47 8.74
C ASP A 474 -8.00 19.24 8.18
N LEU A 475 -7.33 18.43 7.36
CA LEU A 475 -7.89 17.18 6.81
C LEU A 475 -8.08 16.10 7.88
N ARG A 476 -7.12 15.93 8.80
CA ARG A 476 -7.24 15.02 9.96
C ARG A 476 -8.42 15.40 10.85
N CYS A 477 -8.63 16.68 11.10
CA CYS A 477 -9.79 17.16 11.86
C CYS A 477 -11.08 16.91 11.09
N LYS A 478 -11.13 17.27 9.80
CA LYS A 478 -12.33 17.16 8.97
C LYS A 478 -12.79 15.73 8.77
N TYR A 479 -11.89 14.83 8.37
CA TYR A 479 -12.26 13.48 7.93
C TYR A 479 -12.15 12.44 9.05
N GLN A 480 -11.21 12.59 9.99
CA GLN A 480 -11.09 11.65 11.11
C GLN A 480 -11.65 12.18 12.43
N GLY A 481 -12.00 13.47 12.53
CA GLY A 481 -12.37 14.05 13.83
C GLY A 481 -11.26 13.91 14.87
N ILE A 482 -9.99 13.97 14.45
CA ILE A 482 -8.80 13.80 15.30
C ILE A 482 -7.96 15.07 15.27
N SER A 483 -7.38 15.42 16.42
CA SER A 483 -6.55 16.63 16.60
C SER A 483 -5.16 16.29 17.13
N PRO A 484 -4.13 17.12 16.87
CA PRO A 484 -2.80 16.90 17.42
C PRO A 484 -2.83 17.11 18.94
N PRO A 485 -2.10 16.29 19.73
CA PRO A 485 -2.10 16.42 21.19
C PRO A 485 -1.20 17.54 21.72
N VAL A 486 -0.41 18.15 20.83
CA VAL A 486 0.44 19.30 21.09
C VAL A 486 0.26 20.30 19.96
N ALA A 487 0.44 21.59 20.24
CA ALA A 487 0.42 22.61 19.20
C ALA A 487 1.47 22.29 18.13
N ARG A 488 1.08 22.45 16.86
CA ARG A 488 1.95 22.24 15.71
C ARG A 488 2.19 23.56 14.99
N SER A 489 3.31 23.63 14.29
CA SER A 489 3.79 24.81 13.59
C SER A 489 4.13 24.48 12.13
N GLU A 490 4.53 25.50 11.38
CA GLU A 490 5.02 25.34 10.01
C GLU A 490 6.38 24.64 9.94
N GLN A 491 7.16 24.65 11.03
CA GLN A 491 8.43 23.95 11.15
C GLN A 491 8.25 22.42 11.25
N ASP A 492 7.04 21.97 11.61
CA ASP A 492 6.71 20.55 11.69
C ASP A 492 6.34 20.01 10.30
N PHE A 493 6.55 18.72 10.09
CA PHE A 493 6.12 18.02 8.87
C PHE A 493 5.61 16.62 9.26
N ASP A 494 4.49 16.60 9.95
CA ASP A 494 3.83 15.39 10.45
C ASP A 494 3.46 14.36 9.36
N PRO A 495 3.06 14.73 8.12
CA PRO A 495 2.87 13.73 7.06
C PRO A 495 4.14 12.95 6.75
N GLY A 496 5.32 13.57 6.79
CA GLY A 496 6.61 12.88 6.59
C GLY A 496 6.95 11.85 7.68
N ALA A 497 6.20 11.81 8.78
CA ALA A 497 6.35 10.76 9.78
C ALA A 497 5.64 9.45 9.37
N LYS A 498 5.04 9.37 8.18
CA LYS A 498 4.46 8.16 7.58
C LYS A 498 5.33 7.69 6.41
N LEU A 499 5.63 6.40 6.39
CA LEU A 499 6.52 5.79 5.39
C LEU A 499 6.09 6.12 3.95
N HIS A 500 4.81 5.96 3.61
CA HIS A 500 4.28 6.21 2.26
C HIS A 500 4.42 7.65 1.76
N ILE A 501 4.53 8.64 2.67
CA ILE A 501 4.88 10.02 2.27
C ILE A 501 6.38 10.12 1.99
N THR A 502 7.19 9.41 2.78
CA THR A 502 8.66 9.41 2.74
C THR A 502 9.18 8.74 1.47
N ASP A 503 8.69 7.54 1.15
CA ASP A 503 9.07 6.78 -0.04
C ASP A 503 8.23 7.15 -1.28
N ASN A 504 7.31 8.11 -1.12
CA ASN A 504 6.45 8.64 -2.17
C ASN A 504 5.49 7.60 -2.81
N THR A 505 5.15 6.54 -2.08
CA THR A 505 4.14 5.54 -2.48
C THR A 505 2.73 6.10 -2.46
N GLN A 506 1.91 5.82 -3.48
CA GLN A 506 0.49 6.22 -3.53
C GLN A 506 -0.30 5.61 -2.36
N TYR A 507 -1.30 6.34 -1.84
CA TYR A 507 -2.05 5.89 -0.66
C TYR A 507 -3.53 5.60 -0.94
N ILE A 508 -4.11 6.17 -2.00
CA ILE A 508 -5.52 5.97 -2.31
C ILE A 508 -5.86 4.52 -2.69
N GLY A 509 -4.87 3.74 -3.11
CA GLY A 509 -5.01 2.30 -3.35
C GLY A 509 -5.55 1.57 -2.11
N TYR A 510 -5.09 1.96 -0.92
CA TYR A 510 -5.59 1.41 0.35
C TYR A 510 -7.07 1.73 0.60
N PHE A 511 -7.55 2.93 0.24
CA PHE A 511 -8.97 3.27 0.37
C PHE A 511 -9.83 2.39 -0.54
N VAL A 512 -9.41 2.26 -1.80
CA VAL A 512 -10.12 1.44 -2.79
C VAL A 512 -10.11 -0.04 -2.38
N SER A 513 -8.97 -0.54 -1.91
CA SER A 513 -8.83 -1.91 -1.36
C SER A 513 -9.84 -2.20 -0.26
N TYR A 514 -10.02 -1.26 0.68
CA TYR A 514 -10.93 -1.45 1.81
C TYR A 514 -12.40 -1.49 1.40
N VAL A 515 -12.74 -1.06 0.18
CA VAL A 515 -14.05 -1.28 -0.43
C VAL A 515 -14.06 -2.61 -1.20
N LEU A 516 -13.06 -2.83 -2.05
CA LEU A 516 -12.95 -4.02 -2.90
C LEU A 516 -12.91 -5.32 -2.09
N GLN A 517 -12.19 -5.37 -0.98
CA GLN A 517 -12.07 -6.59 -0.16
C GLN A 517 -13.43 -7.11 0.34
N PHE A 518 -14.37 -6.21 0.68
CA PHE A 518 -15.72 -6.62 1.06
C PHE A 518 -16.55 -7.06 -0.14
N GLN A 519 -16.33 -6.47 -1.32
CA GLN A 519 -16.97 -6.92 -2.56
C GLN A 519 -16.47 -8.31 -2.97
N PHE A 520 -15.16 -8.55 -2.89
CA PHE A 520 -14.53 -9.85 -3.12
C PHE A 520 -15.05 -10.89 -2.14
N GLN A 521 -14.97 -10.61 -0.84
CA GLN A 521 -15.49 -11.53 0.18
C GLN A 521 -16.97 -11.86 -0.07
N HIS A 522 -17.82 -10.86 -0.36
CA HIS A 522 -19.22 -11.09 -0.67
C HIS A 522 -19.41 -12.01 -1.89
N ALA A 523 -18.70 -11.76 -2.99
CA ALA A 523 -18.78 -12.58 -4.20
C ALA A 523 -18.27 -14.02 -3.98
N LEU A 524 -17.14 -14.19 -3.29
CA LEU A 524 -16.57 -15.51 -2.99
C LEU A 524 -17.50 -16.32 -2.09
N CYS A 525 -18.07 -15.69 -1.06
CA CYS A 525 -19.06 -16.32 -0.17
C CYS A 525 -20.33 -16.73 -0.92
N GLN A 526 -20.78 -15.93 -1.89
CA GLN A 526 -21.92 -16.29 -2.74
C GLN A 526 -21.65 -17.53 -3.59
N VAL A 527 -20.45 -17.62 -4.20
CA VAL A 527 -20.05 -18.79 -5.00
C VAL A 527 -19.96 -20.06 -4.15
N MET A 528 -19.61 -19.93 -2.86
CA MET A 528 -19.63 -21.02 -1.89
C MET A 528 -21.04 -21.40 -1.39
N ASN A 529 -22.09 -20.72 -1.86
CA ASN A 529 -23.45 -20.84 -1.34
C ASN A 529 -23.52 -20.63 0.19
N ASN A 530 -22.72 -19.70 0.73
CA ASN A 530 -22.71 -19.41 2.16
C ASN A 530 -24.08 -18.86 2.62
N THR A 531 -24.67 -19.50 3.62
CA THR A 531 -25.95 -19.09 4.22
C THR A 531 -25.79 -18.32 5.54
N ARG A 532 -24.56 -18.24 6.08
CA ARG A 532 -24.28 -17.49 7.29
C ARG A 532 -24.22 -15.99 7.01
N PRO A 533 -24.38 -15.11 8.02
CA PRO A 533 -24.04 -13.70 7.87
C PRO A 533 -22.65 -13.52 7.26
N LEU A 534 -22.47 -12.50 6.40
CA LEU A 534 -21.22 -12.30 5.65
C LEU A 534 -19.98 -12.28 6.55
N HIS A 535 -20.10 -11.67 7.73
CA HIS A 535 -19.00 -11.56 8.71
C HIS A 535 -18.61 -12.91 9.37
N ARG A 536 -19.36 -13.98 9.13
CA ARG A 536 -19.07 -15.36 9.56
C ARG A 536 -18.66 -16.28 8.40
N CYS A 537 -18.55 -15.73 7.20
CA CYS A 537 -18.09 -16.49 6.04
C CYS A 537 -16.57 -16.65 6.09
N ASP A 538 -16.10 -17.87 5.92
CA ASP A 538 -14.68 -18.23 5.83
C ASP A 538 -14.47 -18.99 4.53
N ILE A 539 -13.58 -18.48 3.66
CA ILE A 539 -13.27 -19.11 2.37
C ILE A 539 -12.23 -20.25 2.50
N TYR A 540 -11.69 -20.50 3.69
CA TYR A 540 -10.72 -21.56 3.93
C TYR A 540 -11.18 -22.91 3.37
N ASN A 541 -10.26 -23.63 2.71
CA ASN A 541 -10.49 -24.92 2.07
C ASN A 541 -11.53 -24.92 0.92
N SER A 542 -11.91 -23.75 0.40
CA SER A 542 -12.79 -23.62 -0.76
C SER A 542 -12.01 -23.45 -2.06
N LYS A 543 -11.80 -24.57 -2.77
CA LYS A 543 -11.17 -24.53 -4.10
C LYS A 543 -11.96 -23.70 -5.11
N ILE A 544 -13.29 -23.73 -5.03
CA ILE A 544 -14.15 -22.94 -5.94
C ILE A 544 -13.96 -21.43 -5.70
N ALA A 545 -13.75 -21.01 -4.45
CA ALA A 545 -13.42 -19.62 -4.16
C ALA A 545 -12.04 -19.25 -4.71
N GLY A 546 -11.04 -20.11 -4.50
CA GLY A 546 -9.71 -19.88 -5.05
C GLY A 546 -9.63 -19.91 -6.57
N ASP A 547 -10.39 -20.77 -7.26
CA ASP A 547 -10.48 -20.79 -8.73
C ASP A 547 -11.11 -19.50 -9.30
N ARG A 548 -11.92 -18.82 -8.50
CA ARG A 548 -12.62 -17.59 -8.90
C ARG A 548 -11.79 -16.33 -8.69
N LEU A 549 -10.90 -16.39 -7.71
CA LEU A 549 -9.90 -15.38 -7.41
C LEU A 549 -8.80 -15.48 -8.47
#